data_AF-A0ABC9GWR8-F1
#
_entry.id   AF-A0ABC9GWR8-F1
#
_cell.length_a   1.000
_cell.length_b   1.000
_cell.length_c   1.000
_cell.angle_alpha   90.00
_cell.angle_beta   90.00
_cell.angle_gamma   90.00
#
_symmetry.space_group_name_H-M   'P 1'
#
loop_
_entity.id
_entity.type
_entity.pdbx_description
1 polymer ?
#
loop_
_entity_poly.entity_id
_entity_poly.type
_entity_poly.pdbx_seq_one_letter_code
_entity_poly.pdbx_strand_id
1 'polypeptide(L)'
;MIVNCSFVKSIWHRISLDFNLPQLHQRLAFRNIRTWWHTVTTTPSAITKAQLQAIIYSAWNIWKERCRRVFDNKAITANQLIDLINQDVAAYKAARESI
;
A
#
# COMPACT_ATOMS: atom_id res chain seq x y z
N MET A 1 13.90 -2.77 1.29
CA MET A 1 13.66 -1.41 1.85
C MET A 1 12.22 -0.90 1.71
N ILE A 2 11.47 -1.23 0.65
CA ILE A 2 10.06 -0.80 0.52
C ILE A 2 9.11 -1.65 1.38
N VAL A 3 9.42 -2.90 1.71
CA VAL A 3 8.46 -3.80 2.41
C VAL A 3 8.78 -3.99 3.90
N ASN A 4 10.06 -3.88 4.29
CA ASN A 4 10.53 -4.37 5.61
C ASN A 4 10.89 -3.29 6.64
N CYS A 5 10.88 -2.00 6.29
CA CYS A 5 11.13 -0.94 7.27
C CYS A 5 9.94 -0.82 8.24
N SER A 6 10.20 -0.50 9.52
CA SER A 6 9.16 -0.30 10.55
C SER A 6 8.07 0.68 10.09
N PHE A 7 8.48 1.77 9.43
CA PHE A 7 7.60 2.77 8.84
C PHE A 7 6.60 2.16 7.84
N VAL A 8 7.09 1.30 6.94
CA VAL A 8 6.23 0.72 5.91
C VAL A 8 5.36 -0.41 6.47
N LYS A 9 5.87 -1.16 7.46
CA LYS A 9 5.08 -2.18 8.16
C LYS A 9 3.86 -1.58 8.84
N SER A 10 3.98 -0.42 9.49
CA SER A 10 2.81 0.25 10.09
C SER A 10 1.78 0.70 9.05
N ILE A 11 2.24 1.12 7.86
CA ILE A 11 1.34 1.51 6.76
C ILE A 11 0.59 0.30 6.22
N TRP A 12 1.29 -0.78 5.86
CA TRP A 12 0.64 -2.00 5.39
C TRP A 12 -0.29 -2.62 6.42
N HIS A 13 0.07 -2.54 7.70
CA HIS A 13 -0.82 -2.95 8.78
C HIS A 13 -2.12 -2.14 8.77
N ARG A 14 -2.04 -0.81 8.65
CA ARG A 14 -3.25 0.01 8.60
C ARG A 14 -4.08 -0.23 7.35
N ILE A 15 -3.46 -0.32 6.17
CA ILE A 15 -4.14 -0.65 4.91
C ILE A 15 -4.80 -2.04 4.97
N SER A 16 -4.19 -3.00 5.67
CA SER A 16 -4.79 -4.32 5.87
C SER A 16 -6.12 -4.25 6.62
N LEU A 17 -6.24 -3.33 7.58
CA LEU A 17 -7.46 -3.09 8.34
C LEU A 17 -8.48 -2.30 7.51
N ASP A 18 -8.05 -1.20 6.88
CA ASP A 18 -8.93 -0.29 6.13
C ASP A 18 -9.60 -0.98 4.92
N PHE A 19 -8.94 -1.97 4.29
CA PHE A 19 -9.42 -2.64 3.07
C PHE A 19 -9.76 -4.14 3.26
N ASN A 20 -9.79 -4.62 4.50
CA ASN A 20 -10.01 -6.03 4.85
C ASN A 20 -9.10 -6.99 4.06
N LEU A 21 -7.79 -6.74 4.16
CA LEU A 21 -6.72 -7.42 3.42
C LEU A 21 -5.77 -8.17 4.39
N PRO A 22 -6.22 -9.26 5.04
CA PRO A 22 -5.43 -9.96 6.06
C PRO A 22 -4.11 -10.54 5.52
N GLN A 23 -4.00 -10.80 4.22
CA GLN A 23 -2.77 -11.25 3.56
C GLN A 23 -1.64 -10.21 3.62
N LEU A 24 -1.95 -8.91 3.74
CA LEU A 24 -0.95 -7.86 3.93
C LEU A 24 -0.32 -7.90 5.34
N HIS A 25 -1.00 -8.53 6.30
CA HIS A 25 -0.53 -8.71 7.66
C HIS A 25 0.50 -9.85 7.78
N GLN A 26 0.65 -10.72 6.78
CA GLN A 26 1.57 -11.84 6.90
C GLN A 26 3.00 -11.35 7.16
N ARG A 27 3.52 -11.74 8.33
CA ARG A 27 4.87 -11.50 8.89
C ARG A 27 6.01 -12.07 8.05
N LEU A 28 5.86 -12.12 6.74
CA LEU A 28 6.91 -12.58 5.87
C LEU A 28 7.94 -11.45 5.83
N ALA A 29 9.13 -11.76 6.33
CA ALA A 29 10.32 -10.97 6.05
C ALA A 29 10.59 -11.12 4.54
N PHE A 30 9.81 -10.42 3.72
CA PHE A 30 9.87 -10.55 2.28
C PHE A 30 11.23 -10.04 1.83
N ARG A 31 12.10 -10.96 1.38
CA ARG A 31 13.45 -10.62 0.92
C ARG A 31 13.40 -9.86 -0.40
N ASN A 32 12.34 -10.06 -1.19
CA ASN A 32 12.18 -9.42 -2.48
C ASN A 32 10.73 -8.96 -2.73
N ILE A 33 10.57 -7.87 -3.48
CA ILE A 33 9.28 -7.26 -3.80
C ILE A 33 8.45 -8.12 -4.77
N ARG A 34 9.10 -8.91 -5.62
CA ARG A 34 8.46 -9.76 -6.62
C ARG A 34 7.63 -10.87 -5.97
N THR A 35 8.21 -11.60 -5.03
CA THR A 35 7.54 -12.65 -4.27
C THR A 35 6.47 -12.07 -3.39
N TRP A 36 6.71 -10.91 -2.76
CA TRP A 36 5.67 -10.20 -2.01
C TRP A 36 4.45 -9.90 -2.89
N TRP A 37 4.70 -9.27 -4.05
CA TRP A 37 3.64 -8.92 -4.99
C TRP A 37 2.87 -10.15 -5.45
N HIS A 38 3.57 -11.21 -5.85
CA HIS A 38 2.94 -12.45 -6.28
C HIS A 38 2.12 -13.10 -5.15
N THR A 39 2.66 -13.19 -3.93
CA THR A 39 1.89 -13.70 -2.78
C THR A 39 0.64 -12.86 -2.54
N VAL A 40 0.79 -11.54 -2.45
CA VAL A 40 -0.33 -10.64 -2.13
C VAL A 40 -1.37 -10.57 -3.24
N THR A 41 -1.02 -10.75 -4.52
CA THR A 41 -1.97 -10.65 -5.64
C THR A 41 -2.54 -11.99 -6.10
N THR A 42 -1.84 -13.09 -5.85
CA THR A 42 -2.21 -14.43 -6.33
C THR A 42 -2.75 -15.33 -5.21
N THR A 43 -2.96 -14.78 -4.00
CA THR A 43 -3.59 -15.53 -2.91
C THR A 43 -5.00 -15.98 -3.35
N PRO A 44 -5.35 -17.28 -3.20
CA PRO A 44 -6.56 -17.87 -3.79
C PRO A 44 -7.90 -17.38 -3.20
N SER A 45 -7.89 -16.64 -2.08
CA SER A 45 -9.05 -15.90 -1.62
C SER A 45 -9.24 -14.68 -2.54
N ALA A 46 -10.18 -14.77 -3.47
CA ALA A 46 -10.46 -13.81 -4.54
C ALA A 46 -10.35 -12.34 -4.10
N ILE A 47 -9.19 -11.73 -4.35
CA ILE A 47 -8.98 -10.30 -4.10
C ILE A 47 -9.86 -9.55 -5.07
N THR A 48 -10.74 -8.71 -4.52
CA THR A 48 -11.61 -7.88 -5.35
C THR A 48 -10.80 -6.86 -6.14
N LYS A 49 -11.34 -6.37 -7.26
CA LYS A 49 -10.68 -5.28 -8.03
C LYS A 49 -10.39 -4.05 -7.15
N ALA A 50 -11.29 -3.72 -6.23
CA ALA A 50 -11.13 -2.59 -5.30
C ALA A 50 -9.97 -2.80 -4.32
N GLN A 51 -9.81 -4.01 -3.81
CA GLN A 51 -8.70 -4.38 -2.94
C GLN A 51 -7.35 -4.37 -3.68
N LEU A 52 -7.32 -4.90 -4.91
CA LEU A 52 -6.12 -4.84 -5.76
C LEU A 52 -5.72 -3.38 -6.04
N GLN A 53 -6.70 -2.51 -6.30
CA GLN A 53 -6.46 -1.08 -6.48
C GLN A 53 -5.87 -0.45 -5.22
N ALA A 54 -6.42 -0.74 -4.04
CA ALA A 54 -5.86 -0.26 -2.78
C ALA A 54 -4.38 -0.68 -2.59
N ILE A 55 -4.04 -1.93 -2.93
CA ILE A 55 -2.65 -2.42 -2.88
C ILE A 55 -1.75 -1.65 -3.84
N ILE A 56 -2.18 -1.43 -5.09
CA ILE A 56 -1.42 -0.69 -6.11
C ILE A 56 -1.17 0.76 -5.67
N TYR A 57 -2.23 1.47 -5.27
CA TYR A 57 -2.14 2.87 -4.85
C TYR A 57 -1.32 3.04 -3.57
N SER A 58 -1.42 2.08 -2.63
CA SER A 58 -0.56 2.05 -1.44
C SER A 58 0.91 1.88 -1.81
N ALA A 59 1.23 0.90 -2.67
CA ALA A 59 2.60 0.65 -3.11
C ALA A 59 3.20 1.86 -3.85
N TRP A 60 2.40 2.50 -4.70
CA TRP A 60 2.78 3.72 -5.41
C TRP A 60 3.09 4.88 -4.46
N ASN A 61 2.22 5.15 -3.49
CA ASN A 61 2.41 6.21 -2.51
C ASN A 61 3.62 5.97 -1.60
N ILE A 62 3.85 4.73 -1.19
CA ILE A 62 5.06 4.35 -0.44
C ILE A 62 6.32 4.60 -1.27
N TRP A 63 6.29 4.28 -2.58
CA TRP A 63 7.39 4.57 -3.48
C TRP A 63 7.63 6.08 -3.63
N LYS A 64 6.57 6.88 -3.86
CA LYS A 64 6.64 8.35 -3.88
C LYS A 64 7.26 8.90 -2.60
N GLU A 65 6.85 8.40 -1.43
CA GLU A 65 7.39 8.85 -0.15
C GLU A 65 8.88 8.53 -0.01
N ARG A 66 9.31 7.36 -0.46
CA ARG A 66 10.73 7.02 -0.49
C ARG A 66 11.49 8.00 -1.38
N CYS A 67 11.00 8.28 -2.58
CA CYS A 67 11.63 9.24 -3.49
C CYS A 67 11.72 10.62 -2.85
N ARG A 68 10.65 11.08 -2.20
CA ARG A 68 10.61 12.37 -1.51
C ARG A 68 11.63 12.47 -0.37
N ARG A 69 11.83 11.38 0.39
CA ARG A 69 12.86 11.33 1.45
C ARG A 69 14.29 11.36 0.89
N VAL A 70 14.53 10.66 -0.22
CA VAL A 70 15.88 10.49 -0.78
C VAL A 70 16.29 11.67 -1.64
N PHE A 71 15.40 12.19 -2.48
CA PHE A 71 15.71 13.20 -3.48
C PHE A 71 15.33 14.62 -3.03
N ASP A 72 14.22 14.78 -2.29
CA ASP A 72 13.75 16.09 -1.85
C ASP A 72 14.11 16.41 -0.39
N ASN A 73 14.74 15.47 0.32
CA ASN A 73 15.02 15.54 1.75
C ASN A 73 13.77 15.90 2.60
N LYS A 74 12.60 15.44 2.18
CA LYS A 74 11.29 15.71 2.82
C LYS A 74 10.67 14.41 3.31
N ALA A 75 10.08 14.44 4.52
CA ALA A 75 9.47 13.28 5.15
C ALA A 75 8.09 13.63 5.75
N ILE A 76 7.16 12.68 5.72
CA ILE A 76 5.82 12.78 6.32
C ILE A 76 5.65 11.62 7.28
N THR A 77 4.75 11.79 8.23
CA THR A 77 4.44 10.72 9.18
C THR A 77 3.72 9.57 8.48
N ALA A 78 3.73 8.39 9.11
CA ALA A 78 3.01 7.23 8.58
C ALA A 78 1.50 7.53 8.45
N ASN A 79 0.93 8.24 9.43
CA ASN A 79 -0.48 8.65 9.42
C ASN A 79 -0.78 9.56 8.22
N GLN A 80 0.04 10.60 7.99
CA GLN A 80 -0.13 11.48 6.82
C GLN A 80 -0.06 10.72 5.49
N LEU A 81 0.80 9.70 5.39
CA LEU A 81 0.88 8.88 4.19
C LEU A 81 -0.34 7.96 4.04
N ILE A 82 -0.86 7.40 5.15
CA ILE A 82 -2.09 6.60 5.16
C ILE A 82 -3.28 7.47 4.69
N ASP A 83 -3.39 8.69 5.21
CA ASP A 83 -4.43 9.63 4.81
C ASP A 83 -4.34 9.94 3.30
N LEU A 84 -3.13 10.17 2.80
CA LEU A 84 -2.90 10.41 1.36
C LEU A 84 -3.29 9.18 0.51
N ILE A 85 -2.95 7.97 0.96
CA ILE A 85 -3.35 6.73 0.28
C ILE A 85 -4.87 6.60 0.22
N ASN A 86 -5.54 6.84 1.35
CA ASN A 86 -6.99 6.73 1.43
C ASN A 86 -7.68 7.78 0.53
N GLN A 87 -7.15 9.00 0.48
CA GLN A 87 -7.60 10.05 -0.44
C GLN A 87 -7.39 9.66 -1.90
N ASP A 88 -6.21 9.17 -2.29
CA ASP A 88 -5.92 8.74 -3.66
C ASP A 88 -6.85 7.60 -4.10
N VAL A 89 -7.09 6.62 -3.22
CA VAL A 89 -8.01 5.50 -3.50
C VAL A 89 -9.46 5.99 -3.62
N ALA A 90 -9.90 6.91 -2.76
CA ALA A 90 -11.24 7.48 -2.82
C ALA A 90 -11.44 8.32 -4.10
N ALA A 91 -10.47 9.17 -4.44
CA ALA A 91 -10.50 9.99 -5.65
C ALA A 91 -10.57 9.12 -6.91
N TYR A 92 -9.80 8.03 -6.96
CA TYR A 92 -9.88 7.07 -8.06
C TYR A 92 -11.25 6.41 -8.17
N LYS A 93 -11.87 6.00 -7.04
CA LYS A 93 -13.22 5.42 -7.03
C LYS A 93 -14.25 6.42 -7.55
N ALA A 94 -14.24 7.65 -7.05
CA ALA A 94 -15.16 8.70 -7.48
C ALA A 94 -15.03 9.02 -8.97
N ALA A 95 -13.80 9.12 -9.48
CA ALA A 95 -13.55 9.33 -10.92
C ALA A 95 -14.07 8.17 -11.78
N ARG A 96 -14.00 6.94 -11.28
CA ARG A 96 -14.52 5.76 -11.98
C ARG A 96 -16.04 5.65 -11.95
N GLU A 97 -16.70 6.12 -10.90
CA GLU A 97 -18.17 6.13 -10.77
C GLU A 97 -18.83 7.26 -11.57
N SER A 98 -18.05 8.23 -12.03
CA SER A 98 -18.53 9.38 -12.84
C SER A 98 -18.59 9.11 -14.35
N ILE A 99 -18.33 7.86 -14.79
CA ILE A 99 -18.32 7.38 -16.18
C ILE A 99 -19.34 6.27 -16.32
#